data_AF-A0A7S6M5V7-F1
#
_entry.id   AF-A0A7S6M5V7-F1
#
_cell.length_a   1.000
_cell.length_b   1.000
_cell.length_c   1.000
_cell.angle_alpha   90.00
_cell.angle_beta   90.00
_cell.angle_gamma   90.00
#
_symmetry.space_group_name_H-M   'P 1'
#
loop_
_entity.id
_entity.type
_entity.pdbx_description
1 polymer ?
#
loop_
_entity_poly.entity_id
_entity_poly.type
_entity_poly.pdbx_seq_one_letter_code
_entity_poly.pdbx_strand_id
1 'polypeptide(L)'
;MRVRRAGSAATSLSFGRCPGDLDGDGRLTNFDIDPFVLALTNREAYQAAFPHIPPEAIDILGDMNGDGVLTNFDIDPFVDALVIGP
;
A
#
# COMPACT_ATOMS: atom_id res chain seq x y z
N MET A 1 34.03 8.65 26.96
CA MET A 1 32.84 9.07 26.20
C MET A 1 32.62 8.08 25.06
N ARG A 2 31.76 7.06 25.24
CA ARG A 2 31.38 6.13 24.17
C ARG A 2 29.91 6.40 23.85
N VAL A 3 29.66 7.03 22.71
CA VAL A 3 28.30 7.24 22.20
C VAL A 3 27.80 5.89 21.72
N ARG A 4 26.74 5.39 22.37
CA ARG A 4 26.02 4.20 21.94
C ARG A 4 25.38 4.51 20.58
N ARG A 5 25.81 3.84 19.52
CA ARG A 5 24.94 3.70 18.34
C ARG A 5 23.81 2.77 18.75
N ALA A 6 22.63 3.32 18.95
CA ALA A 6 21.40 2.55 18.95
C ALA A 6 21.30 1.90 17.55
N GLY A 7 21.38 0.58 17.50
CA GLY A 7 20.93 -0.17 16.34
C GLY A 7 19.44 0.06 16.23
N SER A 8 19.02 0.88 15.26
CA SER A 8 17.63 0.89 14.83
C SER A 8 17.34 -0.50 14.29
N ALA A 9 16.40 -1.20 14.91
CA ALA A 9 15.85 -2.42 14.37
C ALA A 9 15.28 -2.04 13.00
N ALA A 10 15.99 -2.42 11.94
CA ALA A 10 15.33 -2.64 10.67
C ALA A 10 14.38 -3.82 10.92
N THR A 11 13.19 -3.52 11.43
CA THR A 11 12.03 -4.38 11.27
C THR A 11 12.02 -4.67 9.78
N SER A 12 12.35 -5.91 9.43
CA SER A 12 12.24 -6.39 8.06
C SER A 12 10.75 -6.28 7.72
N LEU A 13 10.38 -5.11 7.22
CA LEU A 13 9.09 -4.83 6.64
C LEU A 13 8.99 -5.76 5.44
N SER A 14 8.35 -6.91 5.63
CA SER A 14 7.80 -7.72 4.57
C SER A 14 6.64 -6.96 3.92
N PHE A 15 6.89 -5.74 3.42
CA PHE A 15 6.08 -5.11 2.38
C PHE A 15 6.31 -5.93 1.11
N GLY A 16 5.74 -7.13 1.12
CA GLY A 16 5.85 -8.12 0.07
C GLY A 16 4.71 -7.93 -0.90
N ARG A 17 4.95 -7.12 -1.94
CA ARG A 17 4.54 -7.36 -3.34
C ARG A 17 3.14 -7.95 -3.59
N CYS A 18 2.10 -7.56 -2.86
CA CYS A 18 0.74 -7.85 -3.27
C CYS A 18 0.16 -6.56 -3.84
N PRO A 19 0.22 -6.34 -5.17
CA PRO A 19 -0.52 -5.25 -5.78
C PRO A 19 -1.97 -5.29 -5.31
N GLY A 20 -2.49 -4.15 -4.88
CA GLY A 20 -3.83 -4.00 -4.34
C GLY A 20 -3.97 -4.24 -2.83
N ASP A 21 -2.93 -4.66 -2.10
CA ASP A 21 -2.96 -4.75 -0.64
C ASP A 21 -2.72 -3.35 -0.02
N LEU A 22 -3.79 -2.61 0.24
CA LEU A 22 -3.77 -1.23 0.71
C LEU A 22 -4.08 -1.13 2.21
N ASP A 23 -4.45 -2.21 2.90
CA ASP A 23 -4.46 -2.23 4.38
C ASP A 23 -3.17 -2.82 4.98
N GLY A 24 -2.35 -3.49 4.17
CA GLY A 24 -1.04 -4.03 4.53
C GLY A 24 -1.10 -5.33 5.32
N ASP A 25 -2.20 -6.09 5.24
CA ASP A 25 -2.35 -7.38 5.93
C ASP A 25 -1.70 -8.56 5.19
N GLY A 26 -1.20 -8.33 3.97
CA GLY A 26 -0.55 -9.31 3.11
C GLY A 26 -1.48 -9.99 2.12
N ARG A 27 -2.71 -9.51 1.93
CA ARG A 27 -3.71 -10.09 1.03
C ARG A 27 -4.49 -9.01 0.28
N LEU A 28 -4.74 -9.24 -1.00
CA LEU A 28 -5.77 -8.51 -1.73
C LEU A 28 -7.16 -9.15 -1.47
N THR A 29 -8.03 -8.42 -0.79
CA THR A 29 -9.41 -8.80 -0.48
C THR A 29 -10.36 -7.62 -0.56
N ASN A 30 -11.65 -7.81 -0.26
CA ASN A 30 -12.59 -6.71 -0.20
C ASN A 30 -12.28 -5.67 0.90
N PHE A 31 -11.40 -5.99 1.87
CA PHE A 31 -10.98 -5.04 2.90
C PHE A 31 -10.06 -3.95 2.35
N ASP A 32 -9.48 -4.14 1.16
CA ASP A 32 -8.63 -3.16 0.47
C ASP A 32 -9.42 -2.09 -0.30
N ILE A 33 -10.74 -2.27 -0.49
CA ILE A 33 -11.56 -1.32 -1.27
C ILE A 33 -11.59 0.07 -0.62
N ASP A 34 -11.89 0.13 0.68
CA ASP A 34 -11.94 1.42 1.41
C ASP A 34 -10.54 2.09 1.48
N PRO A 35 -9.45 1.36 1.84
CA PRO A 35 -8.08 1.87 1.74
C PRO A 35 -7.69 2.35 0.33
N PHE A 36 -8.07 1.64 -0.73
CA PHE A 36 -7.80 2.03 -2.12
C PHE A 36 -8.47 3.37 -2.46
N VAL A 37 -9.77 3.49 -2.16
CA VAL A 37 -10.53 4.74 -2.38
C VAL A 37 -9.94 5.88 -1.54
N LEU A 38 -9.54 5.61 -0.29
CA LEU A 38 -8.93 6.62 0.58
C LEU A 38 -7.57 7.07 0.05
N ALA A 39 -6.71 6.14 -0.40
CA ALA A 39 -5.41 6.45 -1.00
C ALA A 39 -5.55 7.29 -2.28
N LEU A 40 -6.58 7.01 -3.08
CA LEU A 40 -6.89 7.71 -4.33
C LEU A 40 -7.43 9.12 -4.09
N THR A 41 -8.23 9.32 -3.04
CA THR A 41 -8.97 10.58 -2.80
C THR A 41 -8.33 11.49 -1.75
N ASN A 42 -7.61 10.92 -0.77
CA ASN A 42 -6.98 11.66 0.31
C ASN A 42 -5.77 10.88 0.89
N ARG A 43 -4.62 11.11 0.27
CA ARG A 43 -3.36 10.45 0.60
C ARG A 43 -2.88 10.74 2.04
N GLU A 44 -3.15 11.93 2.56
CA GLU A 44 -2.79 12.29 3.95
C GLU A 44 -3.64 11.52 4.97
N ALA A 45 -4.96 11.41 4.72
CA ALA A 45 -5.85 10.63 5.57
C ALA A 45 -5.54 9.13 5.50
N TYR A 46 -5.20 8.61 4.31
CA TYR A 46 -4.71 7.24 4.16
C TYR A 46 -3.46 6.99 5.02
N GLN A 47 -2.46 7.86 4.93
CA GLN A 47 -1.23 7.75 5.72
C GLN A 47 -1.47 7.82 7.24
N ALA A 48 -2.44 8.64 7.67
CA ALA A 48 -2.84 8.68 9.07
C ALA A 48 -3.53 7.38 9.54
N ALA A 49 -4.29 6.72 8.65
CA ALA A 49 -4.99 5.47 8.95
C ALA A 49 -4.08 4.23 8.90
N PHE A 50 -3.11 4.20 7.99
CA PHE A 50 -2.19 3.08 7.76
C PHE A 50 -0.71 3.52 7.91
N PRO A 51 -0.28 3.96 9.12
CA PRO A 51 1.05 4.53 9.33
C PRO A 51 2.21 3.51 9.19
N HIS A 52 1.90 2.21 9.12
CA HIS A 52 2.87 1.17 8.80
C HIS A 52 3.19 1.11 7.31
N ILE A 53 2.33 1.65 6.43
CA ILE A 53 2.54 1.73 4.99
C ILE A 53 3.35 2.99 4.66
N PRO A 54 4.58 2.87 4.13
CA PRO A 54 5.38 4.03 3.77
C PRO A 54 4.65 4.88 2.70
N PRO A 55 4.73 6.23 2.74
CA PRO A 55 4.12 7.10 1.73
C PRO A 55 4.49 6.74 0.29
N GLU A 56 5.74 6.34 0.06
CA GLU A 56 6.25 5.91 -1.24
C GLU A 56 5.67 4.58 -1.73
N ALA A 57 5.09 3.78 -0.84
CA ALA A 57 4.49 2.50 -1.21
C ALA A 57 3.07 2.64 -1.78
N ILE A 58 2.42 3.80 -1.62
CA ILE A 58 1.03 3.98 -2.08
C ILE A 58 0.93 3.85 -3.62
N ASP A 59 1.85 4.48 -4.36
CA ASP A 59 1.92 4.34 -5.83
C ASP A 59 2.44 2.97 -6.28
N ILE A 60 3.00 2.16 -5.38
CA ILE A 60 3.48 0.82 -5.71
C ILE A 60 2.40 -0.23 -5.47
N LEU A 61 1.63 -0.06 -4.38
CA LEU A 61 0.55 -0.96 -4.00
C LEU A 61 -0.73 -0.67 -4.80
N GLY A 62 -1.02 0.61 -5.04
CA GLY A 62 -2.22 1.04 -5.78
C GLY A 62 -2.09 1.11 -7.30
N ASP A 63 -0.87 0.97 -7.85
CA ASP A 63 -0.63 0.92 -9.30
C ASP A 63 -1.01 -0.47 -9.84
N MET A 64 -2.28 -0.58 -10.24
CA MET A 64 -2.86 -1.82 -10.74
C MET A 64 -2.74 -1.95 -12.25
N ASN A 65 -2.37 -0.86 -12.95
CA ASN A 65 -2.17 -0.86 -14.40
C ASN A 65 -0.69 -0.90 -14.84
N GLY A 66 0.25 -0.67 -13.92
CA GLY A 66 1.71 -0.72 -14.13
C GLY A 66 2.34 0.56 -14.68
N ASP A 67 1.68 1.72 -14.57
CA ASP A 67 2.19 3.01 -15.07
C ASP A 67 3.00 3.82 -14.03
N GLY A 68 3.06 3.32 -12.80
CA GLY A 68 3.84 3.87 -11.69
C GLY A 68 3.13 4.94 -10.87
N VAL A 69 1.83 5.19 -11.08
CA VAL A 69 1.06 6.16 -10.31
C VAL A 69 -0.34 5.65 -9.97
N LEU A 70 -0.76 5.80 -8.71
CA LEU A 70 -2.16 5.52 -8.33
C LEU A 70 -3.08 6.64 -8.83
N THR A 71 -3.95 6.30 -9.78
CA THR A 71 -4.97 7.18 -10.34
C THR A 71 -6.31 6.45 -10.52
N ASN A 72 -7.30 7.11 -11.12
CA ASN A 72 -8.56 6.44 -11.44
C ASN A 72 -8.42 5.37 -12.52
N PHE A 73 -7.30 5.33 -13.26
CA PHE A 73 -7.03 4.28 -14.25
C PHE A 73 -6.71 2.91 -13.61
N ASP A 74 -6.51 2.87 -12.30
CA ASP A 74 -6.24 1.65 -11.54
C ASP A 74 -7.52 0.97 -11.01
N ILE A 75 -8.68 1.62 -11.11
CA ILE A 75 -9.94 1.10 -10.56
C ILE A 75 -10.36 -0.20 -11.26
N ASP A 76 -10.40 -0.20 -12.59
CA ASP A 76 -10.82 -1.38 -13.35
C ASP A 76 -9.89 -2.59 -13.10
N PRO A 77 -8.55 -2.47 -13.20
CA PRO A 77 -7.67 -3.59 -12.90
C PRO A 77 -7.66 -3.99 -11.41
N PHE A 78 -7.94 -3.07 -10.48
CA PHE A 78 -8.17 -3.41 -9.06
C PHE A 78 -9.40 -4.32 -8.89
N VAL A 79 -10.51 -3.97 -9.53
CA VAL A 79 -11.75 -4.75 -9.49
C VAL A 79 -11.57 -6.12 -10.16
N ASP A 80 -10.87 -6.17 -11.30
CA ASP A 80 -10.55 -7.42 -11.98
C ASP A 80 -9.75 -8.35 -11.05
N ALA A 81 -8.73 -7.82 -10.35
CA ALA A 81 -7.92 -8.60 -9.42
C ALA A 81 -8.72 -9.14 -8.22
N LEU A 82 -9.76 -8.43 -7.76
CA LEU A 82 -10.66 -8.90 -6.70
C LEU A 82 -11.62 -10.01 -7.14
N VAL A 83 -12.08 -9.98 -8.39
CA VAL A 83 -13.13 -10.88 -8.89
C VAL A 83 -12.55 -12.10 -9.61
N ILE A 84 -11.40 -11.94 -10.25
CA ILE A 84 -10.73 -12.98 -11.05
C ILE A 84 -9.52 -13.56 -10.31
N GLY A 85 -8.89 -12.75 -9.45
CA GLY A 85 -7.61 -13.05 -8.79
C GLY A 85 -6.43 -12.31 -9.44
N PRO A 86 -5.28 -12.21 -8.74
CA PRO A 86 -4.06 -11.59 -9.26
C PRO A 86 -3.33 -12.43 -10.32
#